data_AF-A0A379U4A5-F1
#
_entry.id   AF-A0A379U4A5-F1
#
_cell.length_a   1.000
_cell.length_b   1.000
_cell.length_c   1.000
_cell.angle_alpha   90.00
_cell.angle_beta   90.00
_cell.angle_gamma   90.00
#
_symmetry.space_group_name_H-M   'P 1'
#
loop_
_entity.id
_entity.type
_entity.pdbx_description
1 polymer ?
#
loop_
_entity_poly.entity_id
_entity_poly.type
_entity_poly.pdbx_seq_one_letter_code
_entity_poly.pdbx_strand_id
1 'polypeptide(L)'
;MNLHRTLLCLLIMMPCAGNVITTPEIAASALSPTCVKYQVVGVCYWLFCTPFGCSVRTSVKVRHFRPDLVVSAYSDTGQNPWAEMSLLSSPLPGIAEAGGDTNPRAIGQHSKIRFKNADAIGFPAGDALAKFFAQFGYVCTPSSQPFLPYFLSTLDALAWRSGVPEMFYPEALTPGLREVSKDGDMWGNIYPRAGALSQTHDYKAGAVIANALPIW
;
A
#
# COMPACT_ATOMS: atom_id res chain seq x y z
N MET A 1 61.66 0.46 -8.85
CA MET A 1 61.38 1.58 -7.93
C MET A 1 59.96 2.06 -8.20
N ASN A 2 59.16 2.07 -7.14
CA ASN A 2 57.73 2.38 -7.09
C ASN A 2 57.38 3.76 -7.67
N LEU A 3 56.16 3.97 -8.21
CA LEU A 3 55.16 4.82 -7.55
C LEU A 3 53.76 4.82 -8.23
N HIS A 4 52.76 4.47 -7.42
CA HIS A 4 51.35 4.94 -7.33
C HIS A 4 50.38 4.80 -8.52
N ARG A 5 49.33 3.97 -8.39
CA ARG A 5 48.05 4.18 -7.65
C ARG A 5 47.23 5.35 -8.22
N THR A 6 46.27 5.00 -9.08
CA THR A 6 44.99 5.73 -9.21
C THR A 6 43.92 4.75 -9.70
N LEU A 7 43.32 4.02 -8.75
CA LEU A 7 42.00 3.42 -8.94
C LEU A 7 40.99 4.58 -8.92
N LEU A 8 40.53 5.01 -10.09
CA LEU A 8 39.42 5.94 -10.19
C LEU A 8 38.13 5.15 -10.00
N CYS A 9 37.62 5.14 -8.77
CA CYS A 9 36.32 4.58 -8.45
C CYS A 9 35.26 5.50 -9.07
N LEU A 10 34.71 5.09 -10.23
CA LEU A 10 33.58 5.75 -10.86
C LEU A 10 32.35 5.52 -9.96
N LEU A 11 32.14 6.38 -8.97
CA LEU A 11 30.87 6.50 -8.28
C LEU A 11 29.87 7.03 -9.31
N ILE A 12 29.10 6.11 -9.88
CA ILE A 12 27.88 6.41 -10.62
C ILE A 12 26.99 7.17 -9.64
N MET A 13 26.91 8.48 -9.80
CA MET A 13 25.81 9.25 -9.24
C MET A 13 24.55 8.76 -9.95
N MET A 14 23.91 7.74 -9.39
CA MET A 14 22.55 7.39 -9.78
C MET A 14 21.69 8.60 -9.41
N PRO A 15 21.11 9.32 -10.39
CA PRO A 15 20.03 10.24 -10.06
C PRO A 15 18.92 9.38 -9.43
N CYS A 16 18.45 9.78 -8.26
CA CYS A 16 17.28 9.19 -7.62
C CYS A 16 16.05 9.59 -8.45
N ALA A 17 15.87 8.97 -9.62
CA ALA A 17 14.58 8.94 -10.29
C ALA A 17 13.63 8.21 -9.35
N GLY A 18 12.42 8.74 -9.13
CA GLY A 18 11.41 8.05 -8.32
C GLY A 18 11.32 6.62 -8.80
N ASN A 19 11.53 5.66 -7.89
CA ASN A 19 11.65 4.25 -8.25
C ASN A 19 10.36 3.81 -8.94
N VAL A 20 10.42 3.74 -10.27
CA VAL A 20 9.36 3.17 -11.10
C VAL A 20 9.39 1.67 -10.83
N ILE A 21 8.28 1.15 -10.33
CA ILE A 21 8.12 -0.25 -9.99
C ILE A 21 7.28 -0.90 -11.09
N THR A 22 7.73 -2.06 -11.53
CA THR A 22 7.06 -2.85 -12.57
C THR A 22 6.19 -3.95 -11.95
N THR A 23 5.22 -4.42 -12.71
CA THR A 23 4.37 -5.57 -12.35
C THR A 23 5.16 -6.80 -11.86
N PRO A 24 6.23 -7.27 -12.54
CA PRO A 24 7.01 -8.40 -12.07
C PRO A 24 7.73 -8.13 -10.73
N GLU A 25 8.18 -6.90 -10.46
CA GLU A 25 8.81 -6.55 -9.18
C GLU A 25 7.78 -6.56 -8.04
N ILE A 26 6.58 -6.01 -8.28
CA ILE A 26 5.46 -6.10 -7.34
C ILE A 26 5.14 -7.56 -7.04
N ALA A 27 4.99 -8.37 -8.09
CA ALA A 27 4.72 -9.80 -7.95
C ALA A 27 5.82 -10.51 -7.15
N ALA A 28 7.10 -10.29 -7.49
CA ALA A 28 8.22 -10.92 -6.80
C ALA A 28 8.30 -10.52 -5.32
N SER A 29 8.04 -9.25 -4.98
CA SER A 29 8.06 -8.77 -3.59
C SER A 29 6.98 -9.43 -2.72
N ALA A 30 5.80 -9.64 -3.30
CA ALA A 30 4.66 -10.30 -2.69
C ALA A 30 4.84 -11.82 -2.54
N LEU A 31 5.54 -12.45 -3.48
CA LEU A 31 5.84 -13.90 -3.50
C LEU A 31 7.02 -14.28 -2.59
N SER A 32 7.19 -13.59 -1.45
CA SER A 32 8.26 -13.87 -0.50
C SER A 32 7.72 -14.55 0.76
N PRO A 33 8.43 -15.56 1.32
CA PRO A 33 8.03 -16.22 2.57
C PRO A 33 7.87 -15.24 3.76
N THR A 34 8.67 -14.17 3.77
CA THR A 34 8.63 -13.09 4.76
C THR A 34 7.36 -12.24 4.67
N CYS A 35 6.83 -12.00 3.47
CA CYS A 35 5.57 -11.27 3.27
C CYS A 35 4.38 -12.13 3.70
N VAL A 36 4.38 -13.39 3.28
CA VAL A 36 3.29 -14.34 3.55
C VAL A 36 3.14 -14.66 5.04
N LYS A 37 4.25 -14.69 5.80
CA LYS A 37 4.29 -15.09 7.23
C LYS A 37 3.43 -16.33 7.51
N TYR A 38 3.70 -17.39 6.76
CA TYR A 38 2.95 -18.64 6.89
C TYR A 38 3.16 -19.26 8.28
N GLN A 39 2.08 -19.59 8.98
CA GLN A 39 2.11 -20.18 10.31
C GLN A 39 1.03 -21.25 10.47
N VAL A 40 1.41 -22.41 10.99
CA VAL A 40 0.45 -23.41 11.45
C VAL A 40 -0.06 -22.97 12.82
N VAL A 41 -1.35 -22.66 12.92
CA VAL A 41 -1.98 -22.17 14.16
C VAL A 41 -2.70 -23.27 14.92
N GLY A 42 -2.90 -24.45 14.32
CA GLY A 42 -3.50 -25.59 15.00
C GLY A 42 -3.89 -26.73 14.07
N VAL A 43 -4.70 -27.65 14.59
CA VAL A 43 -5.27 -28.78 13.87
C VAL A 43 -6.77 -28.84 14.11
N CYS A 44 -7.52 -29.21 13.07
CA CYS A 44 -8.95 -29.42 13.11
C CYS A 44 -9.24 -30.90 12.95
N TYR A 45 -10.02 -31.46 13.86
CA TYR A 45 -10.55 -32.83 13.75
C TYR A 45 -12.00 -32.74 13.32
N TRP A 46 -12.39 -33.48 12.30
CA TRP A 46 -13.77 -33.53 11.82
C TRP A 46 -14.15 -34.96 11.46
N LEU A 47 -15.41 -35.31 11.70
CA LEU A 47 -15.93 -36.65 11.43
C LEU A 47 -16.43 -36.69 9.98
N PHE A 48 -15.80 -37.52 9.15
CA PHE A 48 -16.28 -37.79 7.80
C PHE A 48 -17.03 -39.13 7.79
N CYS A 49 -18.36 -39.04 7.65
CA CYS A 49 -19.25 -40.19 7.60
C CYS A 49 -19.67 -40.50 6.16
N THR A 50 -19.69 -41.78 5.84
CA THR A 50 -20.26 -42.36 4.62
C THR A 50 -21.31 -43.39 5.02
N PRO A 51 -22.17 -43.88 4.10
CA PRO A 51 -23.14 -44.93 4.42
C PRO A 51 -22.54 -46.22 5.00
N PHE A 52 -21.24 -46.44 4.82
CA PHE A 52 -20.51 -47.63 5.28
C PHE A 52 -19.72 -47.42 6.58
N GLY A 53 -19.73 -46.21 7.15
CA GLY A 53 -19.04 -45.90 8.41
C GLY A 53 -18.50 -44.48 8.49
N CYS A 54 -18.04 -44.12 9.70
CA CYS A 54 -17.45 -42.81 10.00
C CYS A 54 -15.95 -42.92 10.30
N SER A 55 -15.19 -41.95 9.82
CA SER A 55 -13.74 -41.83 10.05
C SER A 55 -13.41 -40.42 10.54
N VAL A 56 -12.53 -40.30 11.54
CA VAL A 56 -12.01 -38.98 11.95
C VAL A 56 -10.96 -38.54 10.93
N ARG A 57 -11.17 -37.37 10.34
CA ARG A 57 -10.21 -36.70 9.46
C ARG A 57 -9.56 -35.54 10.20
N THR A 58 -8.26 -35.38 10.00
CA THR A 58 -7.47 -34.31 10.59
C THR A 58 -7.02 -33.37 9.48
N SER A 59 -7.22 -32.08 9.66
CA SER A 59 -6.68 -31.03 8.77
C SER A 59 -5.86 -30.02 9.58
N VAL A 60 -4.85 -29.42 8.95
CA VAL A 60 -4.06 -28.35 9.59
C VAL A 60 -4.77 -27.01 9.42
N LYS A 61 -4.80 -26.22 10.49
CA LYS A 61 -5.28 -24.84 10.47
C LYS A 61 -4.08 -23.92 10.28
N VAL A 62 -4.10 -23.13 9.22
CA VAL A 62 -3.01 -22.26 8.83
C VAL A 62 -3.46 -20.81 8.90
N ARG A 63 -2.53 -19.91 9.23
CA ARG A 63 -2.67 -18.46 9.14
C ARG A 63 -1.56 -17.96 8.23
N HIS A 64 -1.94 -17.22 7.20
CA HIS A 64 -1.00 -16.58 6.29
C HIS A 64 -1.58 -15.24 5.81
N PHE A 65 -0.73 -14.33 5.37
CA PHE A 65 -1.14 -13.12 4.66
C PHE A 65 -1.19 -13.40 3.17
N ARG A 66 -2.18 -12.83 2.49
CA ARG A 66 -2.34 -12.89 1.04
C ARG A 66 -2.43 -11.45 0.54
N PRO A 67 -1.54 -11.00 -0.36
CA PRO A 67 -1.69 -9.69 -0.98
C PRO A 67 -2.84 -9.70 -1.98
N ASP A 68 -3.87 -8.90 -1.72
CA ASP A 68 -5.02 -8.75 -2.61
C ASP A 68 -4.99 -7.43 -3.39
N LEU A 69 -4.46 -6.35 -2.81
CA LEU A 69 -4.40 -5.03 -3.43
C LEU A 69 -2.98 -4.49 -3.40
N VAL A 70 -2.62 -3.78 -4.47
CA VAL A 70 -1.44 -2.91 -4.54
C VAL A 70 -1.93 -1.49 -4.27
N VAL A 71 -1.38 -0.90 -3.22
CA VAL A 71 -1.67 0.47 -2.81
C VAL A 71 -0.48 1.35 -3.20
N SER A 72 -0.75 2.42 -3.95
CA SER A 72 0.23 3.45 -4.27
C SER A 72 -0.16 4.77 -3.61
N ALA A 73 0.83 5.51 -3.12
CA ALA A 73 0.67 6.87 -2.63
C ALA A 73 1.77 7.75 -3.24
N TYR A 74 1.39 8.80 -3.97
CA TYR A 74 2.30 9.57 -4.82
C TYR A 74 1.86 11.04 -4.89
N SER A 75 2.78 11.93 -5.24
CA SER A 75 2.53 13.38 -5.14
C SER A 75 1.66 13.90 -6.28
N ASP A 76 2.05 13.65 -7.52
CA ASP A 76 1.43 14.27 -8.69
C ASP A 76 0.58 13.28 -9.49
N THR A 77 -0.54 13.75 -10.02
CA THR A 77 -1.41 12.95 -10.90
C THR A 77 -0.61 12.44 -12.10
N GLY A 78 -0.86 11.19 -12.48
CA GLY A 78 -0.12 10.48 -13.53
C GLY A 78 1.27 9.97 -13.11
N GLN A 79 1.74 10.26 -11.90
CA GLN A 79 3.02 9.75 -11.38
C GLN A 79 2.83 8.58 -10.39
N ASN A 80 1.90 7.67 -10.67
CA ASN A 80 1.83 6.43 -9.89
C ASN A 80 3.16 5.66 -10.08
N PRO A 81 3.83 5.23 -9.00
CA PRO A 81 5.09 4.48 -9.09
C PRO A 81 4.94 3.16 -9.82
N TRP A 82 3.73 2.58 -9.88
CA TRP A 82 3.46 1.42 -10.72
C TRP A 82 3.34 1.83 -12.19
N ALA A 83 4.40 1.58 -12.96
CA ALA A 83 4.58 2.09 -14.31
C ALA A 83 3.38 1.81 -15.23
N GLU A 84 2.94 0.56 -15.25
CA GLU A 84 1.90 0.06 -16.14
C GLU A 84 0.50 0.58 -15.78
N MET A 85 0.30 0.99 -14.52
CA MET A 85 -0.97 1.49 -14.00
C MET A 85 -1.02 3.03 -13.91
N SER A 86 0.08 3.72 -14.16
CA SER A 86 0.19 5.19 -14.09
C SER A 86 -0.83 5.94 -14.95
N LEU A 87 -1.21 5.37 -16.11
CA LEU A 87 -2.18 5.95 -17.02
C LEU A 87 -3.60 6.05 -16.42
N LEU A 88 -3.95 5.16 -15.49
CA LEU A 88 -5.26 5.17 -14.82
C LEU A 88 -5.46 6.43 -13.97
N SER A 89 -4.37 7.08 -13.58
CA SER A 89 -4.37 8.20 -12.65
C SER A 89 -4.01 9.52 -13.31
N SER A 90 -4.28 9.61 -14.61
CA SER A 90 -4.02 10.80 -15.42
C SER A 90 -4.74 12.04 -14.85
N PRO A 91 -4.17 13.24 -15.00
CA PRO A 91 -4.81 14.49 -14.58
C PRO A 91 -6.19 14.67 -15.22
N LEU A 92 -7.18 15.09 -14.42
CA LEU A 92 -8.51 15.49 -14.90
C LEU A 92 -8.66 17.02 -14.78
N PRO A 93 -8.72 17.76 -15.89
CA PRO A 93 -8.89 19.22 -15.89
C PRO A 93 -10.09 19.66 -15.06
N GLY A 94 -9.91 20.69 -14.22
CA GLY A 94 -10.95 21.26 -13.35
C GLY A 94 -11.40 20.38 -12.17
N ILE A 95 -10.88 19.16 -12.03
CA ILE A 95 -11.29 18.21 -10.98
C ILE A 95 -10.07 17.71 -10.18
N ALA A 96 -9.09 17.17 -10.90
CA ALA A 96 -7.94 16.47 -10.35
C ALA A 96 -6.67 16.75 -11.18
N GLU A 97 -6.20 17.99 -11.16
CA GLU A 97 -5.12 18.43 -12.06
C GLU A 97 -3.72 18.10 -11.55
N ALA A 98 -3.51 18.22 -10.23
CA ALA A 98 -2.21 18.02 -9.61
C ALA A 98 -2.35 17.61 -8.14
N GLY A 99 -1.21 17.44 -7.49
CA GLY A 99 -1.09 17.24 -6.05
C GLY A 99 0.18 17.91 -5.51
N GLY A 100 0.83 17.26 -4.54
CA GLY A 100 2.11 17.72 -4.02
C GLY A 100 2.00 18.68 -2.84
N ASP A 101 3.11 19.32 -2.52
CA ASP A 101 3.24 20.05 -1.27
C ASP A 101 2.96 21.56 -1.40
N THR A 102 2.41 22.15 -0.35
CA THR A 102 2.20 23.61 -0.24
C THR A 102 3.52 24.39 -0.02
N ASN A 103 3.92 25.28 -0.93
CA ASN A 103 5.05 26.21 -0.75
C ASN A 103 4.55 27.66 -0.58
N PRO A 104 5.21 28.55 0.19
CA PRO A 104 6.38 28.34 1.06
C PRO A 104 6.01 28.11 2.54
N ARG A 105 6.95 27.58 3.32
CA ARG A 105 6.82 27.48 4.79
C ARG A 105 6.74 28.89 5.40
N ALA A 106 5.79 29.12 6.30
CA ALA A 106 5.88 30.28 7.18
C ALA A 106 7.13 30.15 8.07
N ILE A 107 7.82 31.26 8.34
CA ILE A 107 9.01 31.29 9.20
C ILE A 107 8.63 30.71 10.57
N GLY A 108 9.31 29.64 11.00
CA GLY A 108 9.05 28.92 12.26
C GLY A 108 8.14 27.69 12.16
N GLN A 109 7.55 27.37 10.99
CA GLN A 109 6.80 26.12 10.81
C GLN A 109 7.70 24.97 10.37
N HIS A 110 7.77 23.94 11.20
CA HIS A 110 8.50 22.71 10.90
C HIS A 110 7.68 21.73 10.03
N SER A 111 6.35 21.74 10.15
CA SER A 111 5.42 20.93 9.36
C SER A 111 4.95 21.64 8.08
N LYS A 112 4.54 20.86 7.08
CA LYS A 112 4.06 21.33 5.77
C LYS A 112 2.82 20.52 5.41
N ILE A 113 1.83 21.13 4.76
CA ILE A 113 0.71 20.36 4.20
C ILE A 113 1.21 19.70 2.92
N ARG A 114 1.19 18.36 2.93
CA ARG A 114 1.56 17.50 1.82
C ARG A 114 0.30 16.86 1.27
N PHE A 115 0.04 17.04 -0.02
CA PHE A 115 -1.02 16.33 -0.70
C PHE A 115 -0.46 15.12 -1.45
N LYS A 116 -1.09 13.96 -1.27
CA LYS A 116 -0.80 12.73 -1.99
C LYS A 116 -2.06 12.22 -2.69
N ASN A 117 -1.92 11.88 -3.96
CA ASN A 117 -2.83 11.00 -4.65
C ASN A 117 -2.58 9.57 -4.17
N ALA A 118 -3.62 8.75 -4.16
CA ALA A 118 -3.51 7.34 -3.82
C ALA A 118 -4.45 6.49 -4.67
N ASP A 119 -3.98 5.30 -5.02
CA ASP A 119 -4.73 4.32 -5.80
C ASP A 119 -4.64 2.95 -5.14
N ALA A 120 -5.74 2.20 -5.23
CA ALA A 120 -5.79 0.80 -4.82
C ALA A 120 -6.24 -0.06 -6.00
N ILE A 121 -5.35 -0.92 -6.47
CA ILE A 121 -5.54 -1.73 -7.67
C ILE A 121 -5.31 -3.20 -7.33
N GLY A 122 -6.11 -4.10 -7.92
CA GLY A 122 -6.00 -5.53 -7.72
C GLY A 122 -4.62 -6.12 -8.01
N PHE A 123 -4.16 -7.00 -7.13
CA PHE A 123 -2.83 -7.61 -7.22
C PHE A 123 -2.66 -8.36 -8.56
N PRO A 124 -1.61 -8.04 -9.35
CA PRO A 124 -1.53 -8.48 -10.74
C PRO A 124 -1.23 -9.97 -10.92
N ALA A 125 -0.62 -10.60 -9.92
CA ALA A 125 -0.10 -11.96 -10.02
C ALA A 125 -0.89 -12.97 -9.18
N GLY A 126 -2.22 -12.84 -9.12
CA GLY A 126 -3.10 -13.69 -8.30
C GLY A 126 -2.96 -15.20 -8.58
N ASP A 127 -2.77 -15.60 -9.84
CA ASP A 127 -2.57 -17.00 -10.24
C ASP A 127 -1.18 -17.53 -9.86
N ALA A 128 -0.14 -16.72 -10.08
CA ALA A 128 1.22 -17.07 -9.67
C ALA A 128 1.31 -17.18 -8.15
N LEU A 129 0.60 -16.30 -7.43
CA LEU A 129 0.40 -16.34 -5.99
C LEU A 129 -0.29 -17.64 -5.58
N ALA A 130 -1.39 -18.03 -6.22
CA ALA A 130 -2.06 -19.30 -5.95
C ALA A 130 -1.13 -20.52 -6.15
N LYS A 131 -0.31 -20.53 -7.21
CA LYS A 131 0.71 -21.59 -7.45
C LYS A 131 1.80 -21.59 -6.40
N PHE A 132 2.35 -20.41 -6.06
CA PHE A 132 3.32 -20.24 -4.98
C PHE A 132 2.76 -20.65 -3.63
N PHE A 133 1.45 -20.60 -3.46
CA PHE A 133 0.78 -20.93 -2.23
C PHE A 133 0.40 -22.41 -2.13
N ALA A 134 0.16 -23.07 -3.26
CA ALA A 134 -0.11 -24.50 -3.31
C ALA A 134 1.03 -25.35 -2.70
N GLN A 135 2.28 -24.88 -2.77
CA GLN A 135 3.42 -25.52 -2.08
C GLN A 135 3.37 -25.39 -0.54
N PHE A 136 2.74 -24.33 -0.01
CA PHE A 136 2.54 -24.14 1.42
C PHE A 136 1.21 -24.74 1.92
N GLY A 137 0.37 -25.26 1.03
CA GLY A 137 -0.89 -25.92 1.39
C GLY A 137 -2.13 -25.04 1.21
N TYR A 138 -2.97 -24.96 2.24
CA TYR A 138 -4.30 -24.33 2.16
C TYR A 138 -4.23 -22.82 2.00
N VAL A 139 -4.89 -22.31 0.96
CA VAL A 139 -4.91 -20.88 0.63
C VAL A 139 -6.31 -20.40 0.31
N CYS A 140 -6.64 -19.23 0.84
CA CYS A 140 -7.92 -18.59 0.63
C CYS A 140 -8.11 -18.15 -0.84
N THR A 141 -9.35 -18.22 -1.31
CA THR A 141 -9.75 -17.63 -2.60
C THR A 141 -9.44 -16.13 -2.61
N PRO A 142 -8.97 -15.57 -3.75
CA PRO A 142 -8.79 -14.13 -3.87
C PRO A 142 -10.07 -13.36 -3.58
N SER A 143 -9.96 -12.25 -2.84
CA SER A 143 -11.05 -11.29 -2.71
C SER A 143 -11.07 -10.25 -3.84
N SER A 144 -9.97 -10.10 -4.58
CA SER A 144 -9.80 -9.09 -5.62
C SER A 144 -9.51 -9.70 -7.00
N GLN A 145 -9.89 -8.97 -8.05
CA GLN A 145 -9.56 -9.32 -9.43
C GLN A 145 -8.25 -8.64 -9.85
N PRO A 146 -7.33 -9.33 -10.52
CA PRO A 146 -6.06 -8.73 -10.97
C PRO A 146 -6.29 -7.50 -11.85
N PHE A 147 -5.48 -6.46 -11.66
CA PHE A 147 -5.51 -5.20 -12.43
C PHE A 147 -6.81 -4.39 -12.36
N LEU A 148 -7.78 -4.79 -11.55
CA LEU A 148 -9.02 -4.03 -11.37
C LEU A 148 -8.77 -2.83 -10.41
N PRO A 149 -9.05 -1.57 -10.81
CA PRO A 149 -8.97 -0.45 -9.89
C PRO A 149 -10.17 -0.45 -8.94
N TYR A 150 -9.89 -0.52 -7.64
CA TYR A 150 -10.90 -0.44 -6.57
C TYR A 150 -11.07 0.98 -6.06
N PHE A 151 -9.99 1.76 -6.08
CA PHE A 151 -10.00 3.16 -5.68
C PHE A 151 -8.99 3.95 -6.51
N LEU A 152 -9.42 5.12 -7.00
CA LEU A 152 -8.58 6.10 -7.69
C LEU A 152 -8.89 7.48 -7.11
N SER A 153 -7.91 8.07 -6.44
CA SER A 153 -8.02 9.42 -5.85
C SER A 153 -8.36 10.53 -6.85
N THR A 154 -8.04 10.34 -8.14
CA THR A 154 -8.37 11.28 -9.21
C THR A 154 -9.87 11.33 -9.49
N LEU A 155 -10.57 10.21 -9.35
CA LEU A 155 -12.02 10.10 -9.59
C LEU A 155 -12.85 10.50 -8.36
N ASP A 156 -12.28 10.37 -7.17
CA ASP A 156 -12.92 10.76 -5.90
C ASP A 156 -12.48 12.15 -5.43
N ALA A 157 -12.56 13.15 -6.31
CA ALA A 157 -12.11 14.50 -5.96
C ALA A 157 -12.90 15.12 -4.80
N LEU A 158 -14.19 14.79 -4.67
CA LEU A 158 -15.00 15.33 -3.57
C LEU A 158 -14.51 14.81 -2.22
N ALA A 159 -14.43 13.50 -1.98
CA ALA A 159 -13.96 13.03 -0.68
C ALA A 159 -12.45 13.22 -0.52
N TRP A 160 -11.66 12.87 -1.54
CA TRP A 160 -10.21 12.82 -1.43
C TRP A 160 -9.54 14.19 -1.41
N ARG A 161 -10.00 15.18 -2.22
CA ARG A 161 -9.40 16.52 -2.23
C ARG A 161 -9.98 17.45 -1.19
N SER A 162 -11.29 17.38 -0.93
CA SER A 162 -11.93 18.31 0.00
C SER A 162 -12.02 17.78 1.44
N GLY A 163 -12.05 16.46 1.64
CA GLY A 163 -12.27 15.83 2.95
C GLY A 163 -13.68 16.04 3.53
N VAL A 164 -14.57 16.71 2.82
CA VAL A 164 -15.90 17.17 3.31
C VAL A 164 -16.86 16.03 3.72
N PRO A 165 -16.96 14.87 3.06
CA PRO A 165 -17.80 13.81 3.60
C PRO A 165 -17.21 13.17 4.87
N GLU A 166 -15.89 13.20 5.02
CA GLU A 166 -15.17 12.43 6.04
C GLU A 166 -14.89 13.22 7.34
N MET A 167 -14.99 14.54 7.31
CA MET A 167 -14.78 15.40 8.49
C MET A 167 -15.90 15.27 9.54
N PHE A 168 -17.05 14.71 9.15
CA PHE A 168 -18.20 14.54 10.05
C PHE A 168 -18.12 13.24 10.86
N TYR A 169 -17.16 12.35 10.59
CA TYR A 169 -16.97 11.16 11.39
C TYR A 169 -16.43 11.53 12.78
N PRO A 170 -16.91 10.88 13.86
CA PRO A 170 -16.42 11.12 15.23
C PRO A 170 -14.90 11.01 15.37
N GLU A 171 -14.29 10.12 14.58
CA GLU A 171 -12.85 9.88 14.53
C GLU A 171 -12.07 11.05 13.92
N ALA A 172 -12.70 11.91 13.11
CA ALA A 172 -12.09 13.14 12.62
C ALA A 172 -12.12 14.27 13.68
N LEU A 173 -13.05 14.21 14.62
CA LEU A 173 -13.32 15.28 15.60
C LEU A 173 -12.69 15.02 16.97
N THR A 174 -12.34 13.76 17.26
CA THR A 174 -11.81 13.35 18.57
C THR A 174 -10.32 13.00 18.43
N PRO A 175 -9.41 13.82 18.99
CA PRO A 175 -7.98 13.52 18.98
C PRO A 175 -7.67 12.17 19.64
N GLY A 176 -6.67 11.45 19.14
CA GLY A 176 -6.28 10.15 19.68
C GLY A 176 -7.07 8.96 19.13
N LEU A 177 -8.10 9.18 18.31
CA LEU A 177 -8.81 8.11 17.61
C LEU A 177 -8.21 7.88 16.23
N ARG A 178 -7.90 6.61 15.92
CA ARG A 178 -7.48 6.15 14.59
C ARG A 178 -6.33 6.96 14.00
N GLU A 179 -5.27 7.11 14.78
CA GLU A 179 -4.04 7.76 14.36
C GLU A 179 -2.98 6.72 14.01
N VAL A 180 -2.21 6.99 12.97
CA VAL A 180 -1.05 6.17 12.60
C VAL A 180 0.13 6.64 13.45
N SER A 181 0.69 5.72 14.22
CA SER A 181 1.86 5.96 15.05
C SER A 181 2.75 4.75 15.11
N LYS A 182 4.02 4.97 15.44
CA LYS A 182 4.99 3.91 15.68
C LYS A 182 5.89 4.31 16.84
N ASP A 183 5.99 3.46 17.87
CA ASP A 183 6.89 3.67 19.02
C ASP A 183 6.72 5.03 19.73
N GLY A 184 5.48 5.56 19.78
CA GLY A 184 5.16 6.87 20.37
C GLY A 184 5.35 8.07 19.44
N ASP A 185 5.88 7.86 18.23
CA ASP A 185 5.97 8.88 17.17
C ASP A 185 4.69 8.90 16.34
N MET A 186 3.94 9.99 16.44
CA MET A 186 2.66 10.20 15.76
C MET A 186 2.88 10.68 14.32
N TRP A 187 2.40 9.93 13.33
CA TRP A 187 2.60 10.27 11.92
C TRP A 187 1.43 11.08 11.36
N GLY A 188 0.22 10.82 11.82
CA GLY A 188 -0.98 11.56 11.42
C GLY A 188 -2.27 10.82 11.71
N ASN A 189 -3.38 11.54 11.56
CA ASN A 189 -4.75 11.05 11.65
C ASN A 189 -5.18 10.34 10.36
N ILE A 190 -5.98 9.28 10.48
CA ILE A 190 -6.58 8.59 9.32
C ILE A 190 -7.81 9.34 8.80
N TYR A 191 -8.56 10.00 9.70
CA TYR A 191 -9.78 10.74 9.35
C TYR A 191 -9.57 12.26 9.49
N PRO A 192 -10.10 13.08 8.57
CA PRO A 192 -10.84 12.70 7.37
C PRO A 192 -9.95 11.94 6.37
N ARG A 193 -10.51 10.92 5.71
CA ARG A 193 -9.81 10.18 4.65
C ARG A 193 -9.63 11.07 3.42
N ALA A 194 -8.59 11.89 3.45
CA ALA A 194 -8.28 12.87 2.43
C ALA A 194 -6.80 12.81 2.06
N GLY A 195 -6.47 13.29 0.87
CA GLY A 195 -5.11 13.31 0.33
C GLY A 195 -4.17 14.28 1.04
N ALA A 196 -4.69 15.23 1.84
CA ALA A 196 -3.90 16.28 2.48
C ALA A 196 -3.57 15.96 3.95
N LEU A 197 -2.29 15.97 4.29
CA LEU A 197 -1.81 15.77 5.67
C LEU A 197 -0.74 16.80 6.03
N SER A 198 -0.81 17.36 7.23
CA SER A 198 0.27 18.17 7.80
C SER A 198 1.38 17.26 8.31
N GLN A 199 2.47 17.14 7.56
CA GLN A 199 3.61 16.31 7.99
C GLN A 199 4.95 16.83 7.49
N THR A 200 5.95 16.73 8.37
CA THR A 200 7.33 17.15 8.11
C THR A 200 7.98 16.29 7.02
N HIS A 201 7.84 14.97 7.16
CA HIS A 201 8.49 13.96 6.34
C HIS A 201 7.54 13.40 5.27
N ASP A 202 8.02 13.28 4.04
CA ASP A 202 7.22 12.83 2.90
C ASP A 202 6.80 11.36 3.01
N TYR A 203 7.72 10.48 3.44
CA TYR A 203 7.45 9.06 3.61
C TYR A 203 6.41 8.78 4.70
N LYS A 204 6.38 9.59 5.78
CA LYS A 204 5.35 9.50 6.82
C LYS A 204 3.99 9.86 6.24
N ALA A 205 3.92 10.95 5.46
CA ALA A 205 2.67 11.32 4.78
C ALA A 205 2.21 10.20 3.84
N GLY A 206 3.08 9.67 2.99
CA GLY A 206 2.73 8.55 2.10
C GLY A 206 2.20 7.32 2.86
N ALA A 207 2.79 6.97 4.00
CA ALA A 207 2.33 5.86 4.83
C ALA A 207 0.95 6.10 5.45
N VAL A 208 0.70 7.28 6.02
CA VAL A 208 -0.62 7.63 6.57
C VAL A 208 -1.69 7.60 5.48
N ILE A 209 -1.37 8.15 4.30
CA ILE A 209 -2.29 8.20 3.16
C ILE A 209 -2.62 6.79 2.64
N ALA A 210 -1.65 5.88 2.58
CA ALA A 210 -1.89 4.48 2.22
C ALA A 210 -2.84 3.79 3.24
N ASN A 211 -2.74 4.14 4.51
CA ASN A 211 -3.63 3.65 5.57
C ASN A 211 -5.02 4.31 5.57
N ALA A 212 -5.17 5.48 4.92
CA ALA A 212 -6.41 6.25 4.86
C ALA A 212 -7.33 5.87 3.69
N LEU A 213 -6.94 4.89 2.87
CA LEU A 213 -7.80 4.40 1.79
C LEU A 213 -9.08 3.73 2.33
N PRO A 214 -10.24 3.93 1.67
CA PRO A 214 -11.54 3.41 2.10
C PRO A 214 -11.74 1.91 1.78
N ILE A 215 -10.68 1.11 1.87
CA ILE A 215 -10.65 -0.31 1.50
C ILE A 215 -10.45 -1.25 2.70
N TRP A 216 -10.36 -0.69 3.92
CA TRP A 216 -10.07 -1.40 5.18
C TRP A 216 -11.15 -1.16 6.24
#